data_AF-A0A965AJB2-F1
#
_entry.id   AF-A0A965AJB2-F1
#
_cell.length_a   1.000
_cell.length_b   1.000
_cell.length_c   1.000
_cell.angle_alpha   90.00
_cell.angle_beta   90.00
_cell.angle_gamma   90.00
#
_symmetry.space_group_name_H-M   'P 1'
#
loop_
_entity.id
_entity.type
_entity.pdbx_description
1 polymer ?
#
loop_
_entity_poly.entity_id
_entity_poly.type
_entity_poly.pdbx_seq_one_letter_code
_entity_poly.pdbx_strand_id
1 'polypeptide(L)'
;MTDEQKFFFDLRGWILLPAVLTDEREIEEMKAEVNGGARQSYGPSLQRLLDHPAIVGILSEVLAEDPFVRDECYGFRCEGSFTTVRPPGWDTSERGDNGLPHVVRPPQQANAMRYQVAGGKIFSG
;
A
#
# COMPACT_ATOMS: atom_id res chain seq x y z
N MET A 1 -5.70 13.56 -10.66
CA MET A 1 -6.72 13.51 -9.55
C MET A 1 -7.85 14.51 -9.81
N THR A 2 -9.09 14.26 -9.35
CA THR A 2 -10.13 15.31 -9.32
C THR A 2 -9.86 16.31 -8.19
N ASP A 3 -10.43 17.52 -8.26
CA ASP A 3 -10.25 18.55 -7.22
C ASP A 3 -10.72 18.08 -5.85
N GLU A 4 -11.83 17.34 -5.79
CA GLU A 4 -12.33 16.74 -4.54
C GLU A 4 -11.35 15.70 -3.98
N GLN A 5 -10.77 14.86 -4.85
CA GLN A 5 -9.76 13.88 -4.44
C GLN A 5 -8.50 14.56 -3.91
N LYS A 6 -8.04 15.63 -4.56
CA LYS A 6 -6.91 16.46 -4.09
C LYS A 6 -7.19 17.04 -2.72
N PHE A 7 -8.36 17.66 -2.56
CA PHE A 7 -8.79 18.24 -1.28
C PHE A 7 -8.78 17.21 -0.13
N PHE A 8 -9.36 16.02 -0.34
CA PHE A 8 -9.38 15.00 0.71
C PHE A 8 -8.00 14.40 0.98
N PHE A 9 -7.17 14.23 -0.05
CA PHE A 9 -5.81 13.77 0.12
C PHE A 9 -4.97 14.79 0.91
N ASP A 10 -5.05 16.07 0.59
CA ASP A 10 -4.35 17.14 1.31
C ASP A 10 -4.79 17.24 2.77
N LEU A 11 -6.10 17.07 3.03
CA LEU A 11 -6.66 17.14 4.38
C LEU A 11 -6.28 15.93 5.25
N ARG A 12 -6.20 14.73 4.67
CA ARG A 12 -6.10 13.47 5.43
C ARG A 12 -4.73 12.81 5.32
N GLY A 13 -3.93 13.17 4.33
CA GLY A 13 -2.73 12.47 3.91
C GLY A 13 -3.01 11.10 3.26
N TRP A 14 -4.27 10.78 2.96
CA TRP A 14 -4.67 9.53 2.30
C TRP A 14 -6.00 9.69 1.57
N ILE A 15 -6.25 8.80 0.61
CA ILE A 15 -7.53 8.70 -0.11
C ILE A 15 -7.94 7.24 -0.31
N LEU A 16 -9.24 6.98 -0.30
CA LEU A 16 -9.82 5.68 -0.64
C LEU A 16 -10.52 5.79 -1.99
N LEU A 17 -10.14 4.91 -2.93
CA LEU A 17 -10.82 4.77 -4.21
C LEU A 17 -11.74 3.53 -4.15
N PRO A 18 -13.07 3.70 -4.17
CA PRO A 18 -13.97 2.57 -4.13
C PRO A 18 -13.96 1.81 -5.46
N ALA A 19 -14.06 0.49 -5.40
CA ALA A 19 -14.29 -0.38 -6.56
C ALA A 19 -13.32 -0.16 -7.73
N VAL A 20 -12.02 0.04 -7.44
CA VAL A 20 -10.96 0.08 -8.46
C VAL A 20 -10.94 -1.22 -9.28
N LEU A 21 -11.11 -2.35 -8.60
CA LEU A 21 -11.27 -3.66 -9.23
C LEU A 21 -12.75 -4.05 -9.16
N THR A 22 -13.34 -4.41 -10.29
CA THR A 22 -14.75 -4.84 -10.38
C THR A 22 -14.94 -6.24 -10.92
N ASP A 23 -13.93 -6.81 -11.61
CA ASP A 23 -14.00 -8.20 -12.08
C ASP A 23 -13.58 -9.15 -10.97
N GLU A 24 -14.52 -9.97 -10.50
CA GLU A 24 -14.28 -10.97 -9.45
C GLU A 24 -13.18 -11.95 -9.85
N ARG A 25 -13.03 -12.27 -11.14
CA ARG A 25 -11.98 -13.19 -11.61
C ARG A 25 -10.59 -12.59 -11.41
N GLU A 26 -10.42 -11.32 -11.72
CA GLU A 26 -9.15 -10.61 -11.49
C GLU A 26 -8.82 -10.55 -9.99
N ILE A 27 -9.83 -10.28 -9.16
CA ILE A 27 -9.69 -10.24 -7.71
C ILE A 27 -9.25 -11.60 -7.16
N GLU A 28 -9.89 -12.69 -7.59
CA GLU A 28 -9.54 -14.05 -7.15
C GLU A 28 -8.16 -14.50 -7.63
N GLU A 29 -7.75 -14.14 -8.86
CA GLU A 29 -6.39 -14.38 -9.37
C GLU A 29 -5.33 -13.68 -8.50
N MET A 30 -5.53 -12.39 -8.19
CA MET A 30 -4.63 -11.62 -7.34
C MET A 30 -4.57 -12.19 -5.91
N LYS A 31 -5.71 -12.58 -5.33
CA LYS A 31 -5.77 -13.24 -4.03
C LYS A 31 -5.00 -14.56 -4.04
N ALA A 32 -5.14 -15.36 -5.10
CA ALA A 32 -4.44 -16.63 -5.23
C ALA A 32 -2.91 -16.41 -5.29
N GLU A 33 -2.43 -15.39 -6.01
CA GLU A 33 -1.01 -15.06 -6.07
C GLU A 33 -0.45 -14.60 -4.71
N VAL A 34 -1.15 -13.70 -4.01
CA VAL A 34 -0.76 -13.23 -2.66
C VAL A 34 -0.72 -14.38 -1.67
N ASN A 35 -1.79 -15.17 -1.59
CA ASN A 35 -1.91 -16.28 -0.65
C ASN A 35 -1.01 -17.48 -1.05
N GLY A 36 -0.59 -17.55 -2.30
CA GLY A 36 0.41 -18.51 -2.81
C GLY A 36 1.85 -18.19 -2.39
N GLY A 37 2.06 -17.13 -1.61
CA GLY A 37 3.39 -16.78 -1.07
C GLY A 37 4.20 -15.84 -1.95
N ALA A 38 3.55 -15.04 -2.80
CA ALA A 38 4.21 -13.95 -3.51
C ALA A 38 5.00 -13.08 -2.52
N ARG A 39 6.27 -12.81 -2.83
CA ARG A 39 7.16 -12.03 -1.96
C ARG A 39 7.12 -10.52 -2.25
N GLN A 40 6.67 -10.15 -3.45
CA GLN A 40 6.54 -8.78 -3.93
C GLN A 40 5.09 -8.52 -4.33
N SER A 41 4.62 -7.28 -4.16
CA SER A 41 3.26 -6.86 -4.51
C SER A 41 3.13 -6.35 -5.95
N TYR A 42 4.15 -6.56 -6.78
CA TYR A 42 4.15 -6.27 -8.23
C TYR A 42 4.39 -7.54 -9.06
N GLY A 43 4.04 -8.71 -8.52
CA GLY A 43 4.06 -9.94 -9.32
C GLY A 43 3.02 -9.89 -10.46
N PRO A 44 3.02 -10.86 -11.39
CA PRO A 44 2.34 -10.73 -12.68
C PRO A 44 0.86 -10.33 -12.61
N SER A 45 0.06 -10.96 -11.73
CA SER A 45 -1.35 -10.58 -11.59
C SER A 45 -1.54 -9.29 -10.80
N LEU A 46 -0.64 -9.03 -9.83
CA LEU A 46 -0.68 -7.87 -8.93
C LEU A 46 -0.24 -6.57 -9.63
N GLN A 47 0.64 -6.68 -10.62
CA GLN A 47 1.09 -5.56 -11.42
C GLN A 47 -0.08 -4.89 -12.15
N ARG A 48 -1.12 -5.63 -12.54
CA ARG A 48 -2.34 -5.06 -13.15
C ARG A 48 -3.01 -4.01 -12.27
N LEU A 49 -2.98 -4.19 -10.95
CA LEU A 49 -3.51 -3.19 -10.01
C LEU A 49 -2.63 -1.94 -9.96
N LEU A 50 -1.30 -2.09 -10.00
CA LEU A 50 -0.38 -0.95 -10.07
C LEU A 50 -0.56 -0.17 -11.38
N ASP A 51 -0.73 -0.89 -12.49
CA ASP A 51 -0.93 -0.34 -13.84
C ASP A 51 -2.36 0.17 -14.07
N HIS A 52 -3.26 0.00 -13.11
CA HIS A 52 -4.64 0.44 -13.26
C HIS A 52 -4.70 1.97 -13.45
N PRO A 53 -5.40 2.50 -14.47
CA PRO A 53 -5.38 3.94 -14.79
C PRO A 53 -5.75 4.85 -13.63
N ALA A 54 -6.69 4.42 -12.78
CA ALA A 54 -7.04 5.17 -11.58
C ALA A 54 -5.85 5.27 -10.60
N ILE A 55 -5.08 4.20 -10.42
CA ILE A 55 -3.92 4.16 -9.51
C ILE A 55 -2.77 4.97 -10.10
N VAL A 56 -2.41 4.72 -11.37
CA VAL A 56 -1.39 5.51 -12.10
C VAL A 56 -1.74 7.00 -12.09
N GLY A 57 -3.01 7.36 -12.30
CA GLY A 57 -3.46 8.75 -12.27
C GLY A 57 -3.33 9.44 -10.90
N ILE A 58 -3.48 8.71 -9.79
CA ILE A 58 -3.15 9.24 -8.46
C ILE A 58 -1.64 9.34 -8.28
N LEU A 59 -0.89 8.26 -8.54
CA LEU A 59 0.54 8.20 -8.27
C LEU A 59 1.32 9.22 -9.11
N SER A 60 0.95 9.41 -10.38
CA SER A 60 1.54 10.44 -11.22
C SER A 60 1.26 11.85 -10.69
N GLU A 61 0.05 12.13 -10.20
CA GLU A 61 -0.24 13.44 -9.61
C GLU A 61 0.57 13.71 -8.33
N VAL A 62 0.73 12.69 -7.48
CA VAL A 62 1.34 12.85 -6.15
C VAL A 62 2.88 12.76 -6.20
N LEU A 63 3.43 11.93 -7.09
CA LEU A 63 4.85 11.54 -7.06
C LEU A 63 5.63 11.94 -8.31
N ALA A 64 4.99 12.28 -9.43
CA ALA A 64 5.75 12.63 -10.62
C ALA A 64 6.43 13.99 -10.44
N GLU A 65 7.67 14.06 -10.91
CA GLU A 65 8.44 15.28 -10.99
C GLU A 65 8.44 15.76 -12.45
N ASP A 66 8.13 17.03 -12.71
CA ASP A 66 7.97 17.60 -14.06
C ASP A 66 9.07 17.20 -15.06
N PRO A 67 10.38 17.14 -14.70
CA PRO A 67 11.43 16.74 -15.64
C PRO A 67 11.37 15.28 -16.10
N PHE A 68 10.60 14.44 -15.40
CA PHE A 68 10.52 12.99 -15.63
C PHE A 68 9.15 12.53 -16.13
N VAL A 69 8.21 13.46 -16.33
CA VAL A 69 6.94 13.17 -17.00
C VAL A 69 7.20 12.92 -18.49
N ARG A 70 6.76 11.76 -18.99
CA ARG A 70 6.86 11.38 -20.40
C ARG A 70 5.56 10.75 -20.86
N ASP A 71 5.24 10.88 -22.13
CA ASP A 71 4.00 10.33 -22.70
C ASP A 71 3.97 8.79 -22.72
N GLU A 72 5.14 8.15 -22.74
CA GLU A 72 5.27 6.70 -22.94
C GLU A 72 5.59 5.92 -21.65
N CYS A 73 5.77 6.58 -20.50
CA CYS A 73 6.08 5.89 -19.25
C CYS A 73 5.60 6.63 -17.99
N TYR A 74 5.50 5.92 -16.87
CA TYR A 74 5.15 6.51 -15.59
C TYR A 74 6.31 7.35 -15.02
N GLY A 75 5.97 8.47 -14.38
CA GLY A 75 6.94 9.40 -13.78
C GLY A 75 7.30 9.09 -12.32
N PHE A 76 6.92 7.92 -11.79
CA PHE A 76 7.13 7.56 -10.38
C PHE A 76 7.91 6.25 -10.22
N ARG A 77 8.69 6.16 -9.14
CA ARG A 77 9.50 4.98 -8.80
C ARG A 77 8.84 4.16 -7.68
N CYS A 78 8.74 2.86 -7.89
CA CYS A 78 8.42 1.89 -6.84
C CYS A 78 9.71 1.22 -6.36
N GLU A 79 10.24 1.61 -5.20
CA GLU A 79 11.56 1.15 -4.72
C GLU A 79 11.52 -0.21 -4.03
N GLY A 80 10.46 -0.53 -3.29
CA GLY A 80 10.39 -1.78 -2.53
C GLY A 80 8.96 -2.18 -2.25
N SER A 81 8.69 -3.49 -2.36
CA SER A 81 7.39 -4.07 -2.12
C SER A 81 7.54 -5.42 -1.43
N PHE A 82 6.78 -5.59 -0.35
CA PHE A 82 6.85 -6.78 0.50
C PHE A 82 5.44 -7.24 0.83
N THR A 83 5.10 -8.43 0.37
CA THR A 83 3.83 -9.07 0.71
C THR A 83 4.03 -9.88 1.99
N THR A 84 3.18 -9.64 2.99
CA THR A 84 3.19 -10.38 4.26
C THR A 84 1.82 -11.00 4.49
N VAL A 85 1.75 -12.34 4.46
CA VAL A 85 0.55 -13.10 4.81
C VAL A 85 0.68 -13.57 6.26
N ARG A 86 -0.30 -13.23 7.10
CA ARG A 86 -0.33 -13.62 8.52
C ARG A 86 -1.54 -14.52 8.80
N PRO A 87 -1.37 -15.84 8.99
CA PRO A 87 -2.40 -16.68 9.56
C PRO A 87 -2.85 -16.22 10.95
N PRO A 88 -4.07 -16.58 11.36
CA PRO A 88 -4.52 -16.42 12.74
C PRO A 88 -3.54 -17.07 13.73
N GLY A 89 -3.24 -16.38 14.82
CA GLY A 89 -2.32 -16.88 15.86
C GLY A 89 -0.83 -16.74 15.54
N TRP A 90 -0.46 -15.98 14.50
CA TRP A 90 0.94 -15.71 14.12
C TRP A 90 1.80 -15.29 15.31
N ASP A 91 2.88 -16.04 15.57
CA ASP A 91 3.89 -15.70 16.57
C ASP A 91 5.09 -14.99 15.91
N THR A 92 5.38 -13.78 16.38
CA THR A 92 6.53 -12.99 15.93
C THR A 92 7.89 -13.60 16.27
N SER A 93 7.94 -14.55 17.21
CA SER A 93 9.17 -15.23 17.62
C SER A 93 9.68 -16.26 16.58
N GLU A 94 8.83 -16.70 15.67
CA GLU A 94 9.13 -17.78 14.71
C GLU A 94 9.94 -17.31 13.49
N ARG A 95 10.16 -16.00 13.33
CA ARG A 95 10.89 -15.41 12.20
C ARG A 95 12.13 -14.66 12.67
N GLY A 96 13.28 -14.90 12.03
CA GLY A 96 14.58 -14.31 12.42
C GLY A 96 14.71 -12.79 12.28
N ASP A 97 13.66 -12.10 11.82
CA ASP A 97 13.55 -10.64 11.66
C ASP A 97 12.62 -10.00 12.71
N ASN A 98 12.28 -10.73 13.79
CA ASN A 98 11.28 -10.37 14.82
C ASN A 98 9.83 -10.31 14.32
N GLY A 99 9.53 -10.75 13.09
CA GLY A 99 8.16 -10.89 12.56
C GLY A 99 7.33 -9.59 12.54
N LEU A 100 7.95 -8.43 12.78
CA LEU A 100 7.29 -7.14 12.79
C LEU A 100 7.26 -6.59 11.36
N PRO A 101 6.12 -6.06 10.89
CA PRO A 101 6.10 -5.32 9.63
C PRO A 101 7.14 -4.19 9.68
N HIS A 102 7.84 -3.95 8.57
CA HIS A 102 8.79 -2.86 8.44
C HIS A 102 8.05 -1.51 8.54
N VAL A 103 7.89 -0.98 9.75
CA VAL A 103 7.20 0.31 10.01
C VAL A 103 8.14 1.25 10.76
N VAL A 104 9.31 1.58 10.21
CA VAL A 104 10.34 2.30 11.01
C VAL A 104 11.21 3.26 10.20
N ARG A 105 11.30 4.52 10.67
CA ARG A 105 12.53 5.31 10.60
C ARG A 105 13.45 4.86 11.76
N PRO A 106 14.78 4.86 11.60
CA PRO A 106 15.70 4.60 12.71
C PRO A 106 15.58 5.66 13.82
N PRO A 107 15.80 5.33 15.11
CA PRO A 107 15.87 3.98 15.68
C PRO A 107 14.46 3.40 15.75
N GLN A 108 14.29 2.11 15.50
CA GLN A 108 13.03 1.42 15.24
C GLN A 108 11.83 1.77 16.17
N GLN A 109 11.23 2.94 15.96
CA GLN A 109 9.98 3.37 16.57
C GLN A 109 8.93 3.36 15.46
N ALA A 110 7.89 2.54 15.64
CA ALA A 110 6.67 2.68 14.87
C ALA A 110 6.24 4.14 14.98
N ASN A 111 6.06 4.79 13.82
CA ASN A 111 5.70 6.20 13.72
C ASN A 111 4.58 6.55 14.71
N ALA A 112 4.60 7.75 15.32
CA ALA A 112 3.73 8.19 16.42
C ALA A 112 2.20 8.10 16.16
N MET A 113 1.80 7.67 14.96
CA MET A 113 0.43 7.37 14.53
C MET A 113 -0.05 5.97 14.96
N ARG A 114 0.34 5.50 16.16
CA ARG A 114 -0.15 4.22 16.68
C ARG A 114 -1.54 4.44 17.27
N TYR A 115 -2.59 4.08 16.53
CA TYR A 115 -3.90 3.83 17.12
C TYR A 115 -3.75 2.68 18.13
N GLN A 116 -3.77 3.00 19.42
CA GLN A 116 -3.81 2.02 20.50
C GLN A 116 -5.12 2.16 21.25
N VAL A 117 -5.83 1.04 21.41
CA VAL A 117 -6.93 0.92 22.36
C VAL A 117 -6.37 0.29 23.62
N ALA A 118 -6.22 1.09 24.67
CA ALA A 118 -5.86 0.62 26.00
C ALA A 118 -7.02 0.95 26.96
N GLY A 119 -7.55 -0.06 27.66
CA GLY A 119 -8.63 0.14 28.63
C GLY A 119 -9.93 0.70 28.05
N GLY A 120 -10.27 0.37 26.79
CA GLY A 120 -11.48 0.85 26.14
C GLY A 120 -11.47 2.32 25.74
N LYS A 121 -10.30 2.98 25.76
CA LYS A 121 -10.12 4.36 25.28
C LYS A 121 -9.21 4.38 24.06
N ILE A 122 -9.57 5.22 23.10
CA ILE A 122 -8.81 5.46 21.88
C ILE A 122 -7.87 6.64 22.12
N PHE A 123 -6.59 6.45 21.82
CA PHE A 123 -5.61 7.53 21.80
C PHE A 123 -5.10 7.69 20.37
N SER A 124 -5.26 8.89 19.83
CA SER A 124 -4.48 9.39 18.71
C SER A 124 -3.47 10.37 19.27
N GLY A 125 -2.19 10.19 18.96
CA GLY A 125 -1.15 11.18 19.27
C GLY A 125 -1.44 12.52 18.62
#